data_AF-A0A5N7ZC40-F1
#
_entry.id   AF-A0A5N7ZC40-F1
#
_cell.length_a   1.000
_cell.length_b   1.000
_cell.length_c   1.000
_cell.angle_alpha   90.00
_cell.angle_beta   90.00
_cell.angle_gamma   90.00
#
_symmetry.space_group_name_H-M   'P 1'
#
loop_
_entity.id
_entity.type
_entity.pdbx_description
1 polymer ?
#
loop_
_entity_poly.entity_id
_entity_poly.type
_entity_poly.pdbx_seq_one_letter_code
_entity_poly.pdbx_strand_id
1 'polypeptide(L)'
;MRKKLLSILFVLGAFEMYGQVGVGTELPDITSQLDVVANNKGILIPRVNLIDSKSEIPIVNDGTLPNGLIVFNIATSGQIPDNVSPGLYYWLDGSWNRMMSPVDLRNPKDTVLYDPETVSLTYIDQQGDSKEVNISNLIKSNETITTLVKNQDGSYTYTNEAGQTKRIDFTGDAVVAQFDHEVVLEKIEALIKQKESQTSLVYDPLTHVLTYKPENGELTSINLSELLNNGPETLTALSYDAAAHTITYKAEDGNTTTINLSELLNNGPETLTALSYDATAHSLTYKAEDGNITAIDLNALVNNPETLTALSYDATAHSLTYKAEDGNI
;
A
#
# COMPACT_ATOMS: atom_id res chain seq x y z
N MET A 1 15.28 -91.63 -24.60
CA MET A 1 14.98 -90.43 -23.77
C MET A 1 15.51 -89.11 -24.33
N ARG A 2 16.47 -89.08 -25.28
CA ARG A 2 17.11 -87.81 -25.73
C ARG A 2 16.29 -86.90 -26.67
N LYS A 3 15.26 -87.40 -27.37
CA LYS A 3 14.44 -86.57 -28.29
C LYS A 3 13.26 -85.86 -27.62
N LYS A 4 12.84 -86.29 -26.41
CA LYS A 4 11.74 -85.66 -25.65
C LYS A 4 12.23 -84.49 -24.77
N LEU A 5 13.51 -84.46 -24.40
CA LEU A 5 14.10 -83.33 -23.66
C LEU A 5 14.21 -82.06 -24.51
N LEU A 6 14.46 -82.20 -25.83
CA LEU A 6 14.60 -81.05 -26.72
C LEU A 6 13.27 -80.29 -26.90
N SER A 7 12.14 -81.02 -26.93
CA SER A 7 10.81 -80.42 -26.99
C SER A 7 10.39 -79.76 -25.67
N ILE A 8 10.84 -80.27 -24.53
CA ILE A 8 10.60 -79.64 -23.22
C ILE A 8 11.42 -78.35 -23.07
N LEU A 9 12.65 -78.32 -23.59
CA LEU A 9 13.49 -77.13 -23.55
C LEU A 9 12.95 -75.98 -24.42
N PHE A 10 12.25 -76.30 -25.53
CA PHE A 10 11.63 -75.29 -26.40
C PHE A 10 10.34 -74.70 -25.80
N VAL A 11 9.66 -75.44 -24.91
CA VAL A 11 8.42 -74.99 -24.25
C VAL A 11 8.70 -74.20 -22.97
N LEU A 12 9.85 -74.43 -22.29
CA LEU A 12 10.28 -73.63 -21.14
C LEU A 12 10.97 -72.30 -21.50
N GLY A 13 11.21 -72.01 -22.78
CA GLY A 13 11.85 -70.77 -23.24
C GLY A 13 10.86 -69.62 -23.53
N ALA A 14 9.56 -69.84 -23.42
CA ALA A 14 8.53 -68.82 -23.63
C ALA A 14 8.28 -68.04 -22.33
N PHE A 15 9.30 -67.32 -21.86
CA PHE A 15 9.07 -66.26 -20.87
C PHE A 15 8.56 -65.02 -21.61
N GLU A 16 7.52 -64.40 -21.07
CA GLU A 16 7.01 -63.10 -21.56
C GLU A 16 8.13 -62.07 -21.41
N MET A 17 8.78 -61.72 -22.51
CA MET A 17 9.66 -60.57 -22.57
C MET A 17 8.81 -59.33 -22.81
N TYR A 18 8.63 -58.52 -21.76
CA TYR A 18 8.11 -57.16 -21.93
C TYR A 18 9.16 -56.32 -22.64
N GLY A 19 8.90 -55.94 -23.89
CA GLY A 19 9.81 -55.10 -24.67
C GLY A 19 9.59 -53.63 -24.37
N GLN A 20 10.49 -53.02 -23.59
CA GLN A 20 10.64 -51.56 -23.56
C GLN A 20 11.03 -51.07 -24.96
N VAL A 21 10.44 -49.96 -25.41
CA VAL A 21 10.70 -49.43 -26.75
C VAL A 21 11.80 -48.39 -26.67
N GLY A 22 12.98 -48.75 -27.17
CA GLY A 22 14.07 -47.80 -27.42
C GLY A 22 14.02 -47.24 -28.82
N VAL A 23 14.01 -45.92 -28.96
CA VAL A 23 14.20 -45.24 -30.24
C VAL A 23 15.48 -44.43 -30.18
N GLY A 24 16.51 -44.90 -30.88
CA GLY A 24 17.84 -44.27 -30.85
C GLY A 24 18.75 -44.72 -29.69
N THR A 25 18.31 -45.71 -28.90
CA THR A 25 19.12 -46.37 -27.86
C THR A 25 18.86 -47.89 -27.87
N GLU A 26 19.92 -48.69 -27.68
CA GLU A 26 19.82 -50.15 -27.51
C GLU A 26 19.59 -50.55 -26.04
N LEU A 27 19.79 -49.62 -25.11
CA LEU A 27 19.59 -49.79 -23.68
C LEU A 27 18.64 -48.70 -23.17
N PRO A 28 17.33 -48.81 -23.42
CA PRO A 28 16.34 -47.90 -22.84
C PRO A 28 16.43 -47.88 -21.32
N ASP A 29 16.18 -46.73 -20.70
CA ASP A 29 16.09 -46.64 -19.24
C ASP A 29 15.03 -47.61 -18.71
N ILE A 30 15.37 -48.38 -17.67
CA ILE A 30 14.51 -49.43 -17.11
C ILE A 30 13.19 -48.90 -16.52
N THR A 31 13.08 -47.59 -16.28
CA THR A 31 11.87 -46.94 -15.78
C THR A 31 10.95 -46.46 -16.91
N SER A 32 11.37 -46.60 -18.17
CA SER A 32 10.64 -46.09 -19.34
C SER A 32 9.98 -47.22 -20.13
N GLN A 33 8.72 -47.00 -20.51
CA GLN A 33 8.05 -47.86 -21.50
C GLN A 33 8.44 -47.45 -22.94
N LEU A 34 8.78 -46.17 -23.14
CA LEU A 34 9.32 -45.58 -24.37
C LEU A 34 10.47 -44.64 -24.00
N ASP A 35 11.67 -44.91 -24.50
CA ASP A 35 12.85 -44.06 -24.37
C ASP A 35 13.28 -43.56 -25.76
N VAL A 36 13.37 -42.25 -25.93
CA VAL A 36 13.74 -41.63 -27.22
C VAL A 36 15.00 -40.80 -27.02
N VAL A 37 16.11 -41.28 -27.56
CA VAL A 37 17.43 -40.67 -27.38
C VAL A 37 17.97 -40.15 -28.71
N ALA A 38 18.22 -38.85 -28.80
CA ALA A 38 18.89 -38.21 -29.93
C ALA A 38 19.52 -36.87 -29.50
N ASN A 39 20.67 -36.52 -30.09
CA ASN A 39 21.35 -35.24 -29.82
C ASN A 39 20.81 -34.06 -30.65
N ASN A 40 20.02 -34.34 -31.67
CA ASN A 40 19.59 -33.34 -32.66
C ASN A 40 18.21 -33.64 -33.28
N LYS A 41 17.38 -34.43 -32.62
CA LYS A 41 16.01 -34.75 -33.04
C LYS A 41 15.07 -34.62 -31.85
N GLY A 42 13.81 -34.31 -32.11
CA GLY A 42 12.74 -34.31 -31.12
C GLY A 42 11.64 -35.31 -31.48
N ILE A 43 10.62 -35.38 -30.63
CA ILE A 43 9.41 -36.17 -30.89
C ILE A 43 8.38 -35.25 -31.54
N LEU A 44 7.93 -35.59 -32.75
CA LEU A 44 6.79 -34.92 -33.38
C LEU A 44 5.51 -35.62 -32.94
N ILE A 45 4.84 -35.05 -31.93
CA ILE A 45 3.55 -35.54 -31.44
C ILE A 45 2.41 -35.26 -32.43
N PRO A 46 1.26 -35.95 -32.31
CA PRO A 46 0.11 -35.70 -33.17
C PRO A 46 -0.31 -34.23 -33.17
N ARG A 47 -0.49 -33.67 -34.37
CA ARG A 47 -0.99 -32.31 -34.58
C ARG A 47 -2.46 -32.36 -34.97
N VAL A 48 -3.31 -31.73 -34.19
CA VAL A 48 -4.77 -31.81 -34.34
C VAL A 48 -5.40 -30.42 -34.37
N ASN A 49 -6.58 -30.30 -34.97
CA ASN A 49 -7.40 -29.10 -34.91
C ASN A 49 -8.45 -29.28 -33.81
N LEU A 50 -8.13 -28.87 -32.59
CA LEU A 50 -9.12 -28.88 -31.51
C LEU A 50 -10.21 -27.85 -31.81
N ILE A 51 -11.45 -28.20 -31.47
CA ILE A 51 -12.61 -27.33 -31.68
C ILE A 51 -12.79 -26.40 -30.47
N ASP A 52 -12.71 -26.96 -29.27
CA ASP A 52 -12.77 -26.28 -27.97
C ASP A 52 -12.09 -27.17 -26.90
N SER A 53 -12.06 -26.70 -25.65
CA SER A 53 -11.41 -27.39 -24.53
C SER A 53 -12.14 -28.66 -24.07
N LYS A 54 -13.43 -28.83 -24.40
CA LYS A 54 -14.29 -29.92 -23.92
C LYS A 54 -14.50 -31.02 -24.97
N SER A 55 -14.27 -30.70 -26.23
CA SER A 55 -14.49 -31.60 -27.34
C SER A 55 -13.39 -32.67 -27.42
N GLU A 56 -13.81 -33.94 -27.45
CA GLU A 56 -12.90 -35.04 -27.76
C GLU A 56 -12.49 -35.05 -29.25
N ILE A 57 -13.27 -34.39 -30.11
CA ILE A 57 -12.99 -34.26 -31.55
C ILE A 57 -11.77 -33.35 -31.75
N PRO A 58 -10.81 -33.73 -32.62
CA PRO A 58 -10.91 -34.73 -33.69
C PRO A 58 -10.40 -36.13 -33.34
N ILE A 59 -10.15 -36.40 -32.06
CA ILE A 59 -9.63 -37.70 -31.63
C ILE A 59 -10.82 -38.64 -31.44
N VAL A 60 -10.90 -39.64 -32.32
CA VAL A 60 -11.94 -40.67 -32.23
C VAL A 60 -11.49 -41.73 -31.24
N ASN A 61 -12.34 -42.01 -30.25
CA ASN A 61 -12.16 -43.08 -29.28
C ASN A 61 -13.49 -43.85 -29.12
N ASP A 62 -13.43 -45.13 -28.73
CA ASP A 62 -14.62 -45.97 -28.50
C ASP A 62 -15.18 -45.84 -27.06
N GLY A 63 -14.79 -44.78 -26.36
CA GLY A 63 -15.19 -44.40 -25.00
C GLY A 63 -14.58 -43.05 -24.61
N THR A 64 -14.48 -42.76 -23.31
CA THR A 64 -13.85 -41.52 -22.82
C THR A 64 -12.35 -41.50 -23.08
N LEU A 65 -11.80 -40.35 -23.50
CA LEU A 65 -10.35 -40.22 -23.67
C LEU A 65 -9.60 -40.47 -22.34
N PRO A 66 -8.48 -41.21 -22.35
CA PRO A 66 -7.69 -41.44 -21.15
C PRO A 66 -6.94 -40.18 -20.71
N ASN A 67 -6.88 -39.95 -19.39
CA ASN A 67 -6.09 -38.88 -18.81
C ASN A 67 -4.60 -39.05 -19.17
N GLY A 68 -3.93 -37.94 -19.46
CA GLY A 68 -2.52 -37.91 -19.88
C GLY A 68 -2.28 -38.05 -21.38
N LEU A 69 -3.32 -38.10 -22.21
CA LEU A 69 -3.18 -38.03 -23.67
C LEU A 69 -2.64 -36.65 -24.08
N ILE A 70 -1.58 -36.58 -24.89
CA ILE A 70 -0.92 -35.33 -25.29
C ILE A 70 -1.01 -35.11 -26.79
N VAL A 71 -1.37 -33.89 -27.20
CA VAL A 71 -1.41 -33.45 -28.60
C VAL A 71 -0.90 -32.03 -28.77
N PHE A 72 -0.46 -31.70 -29.98
CA PHE A 72 -0.20 -30.31 -30.35
C PHE A 72 -1.41 -29.76 -31.12
N ASN A 73 -2.13 -28.81 -30.53
CA ASN A 73 -3.19 -28.10 -31.23
C ASN A 73 -2.60 -27.09 -32.20
N ILE A 74 -3.13 -27.05 -33.42
CA ILE A 74 -2.76 -26.06 -34.46
C ILE A 74 -3.89 -25.07 -34.79
N ALA A 75 -5.08 -25.24 -34.19
CA ALA A 75 -6.23 -24.38 -34.45
C ALA A 75 -6.36 -23.26 -33.41
N THR A 76 -6.91 -22.13 -33.85
CA THR A 76 -7.57 -21.16 -32.97
C THR A 76 -9.07 -21.32 -33.16
N SER A 77 -9.78 -21.80 -32.16
CA SER A 77 -11.20 -22.18 -32.26
C SER A 77 -11.90 -22.11 -30.91
N GLY A 78 -13.23 -22.25 -30.89
CA GLY A 78 -14.05 -22.22 -29.69
C GLY A 78 -14.42 -20.80 -29.27
N GLN A 79 -15.16 -20.68 -28.16
CA GLN A 79 -15.56 -19.42 -27.56
C GLN A 79 -15.10 -19.40 -26.09
N ILE A 80 -14.86 -18.22 -25.54
CA ILE A 80 -14.49 -18.05 -24.12
C ILE A 80 -15.61 -18.66 -23.25
N PRO A 81 -15.29 -19.45 -22.19
CA PRO A 81 -13.96 -19.74 -21.65
C PRO A 81 -13.24 -20.97 -22.24
N ASP A 82 -13.89 -21.73 -23.12
CA ASP A 82 -13.40 -23.01 -23.64
C ASP A 82 -12.61 -22.90 -24.96
N ASN A 83 -12.24 -21.68 -25.37
CA ASN A 83 -11.50 -21.47 -26.59
C ASN A 83 -10.09 -22.09 -26.51
N VAL A 84 -9.63 -22.59 -27.65
CA VAL A 84 -8.30 -23.17 -27.82
C VAL A 84 -7.46 -22.31 -28.75
N SER A 85 -6.16 -22.33 -28.52
CA SER A 85 -5.16 -21.66 -29.35
C SER A 85 -4.02 -22.63 -29.67
N PRO A 86 -3.17 -22.34 -30.68
CA PRO A 86 -2.04 -23.21 -30.98
C PRO A 86 -1.13 -23.45 -29.77
N GLY A 87 -0.78 -24.70 -29.51
CA GLY A 87 0.04 -25.07 -28.35
C GLY A 87 -0.01 -26.55 -28.00
N LEU A 88 0.73 -26.92 -26.96
CA LEU A 88 0.76 -28.27 -26.42
C LEU A 88 -0.40 -28.46 -25.43
N TYR A 89 -1.20 -29.50 -25.62
CA TYR A 89 -2.35 -29.81 -24.77
C TYR A 89 -2.26 -31.22 -24.22
N TYR A 90 -2.81 -31.43 -23.02
CA TYR A 90 -3.05 -32.74 -22.46
C TYR A 90 -4.50 -32.90 -22.02
N TRP A 91 -5.04 -34.11 -22.18
CA TRP A 91 -6.37 -34.45 -21.70
C TRP A 91 -6.31 -34.79 -20.21
N LEU A 92 -7.17 -34.15 -19.42
CA LEU A 92 -7.35 -34.46 -17.99
C LEU A 92 -8.78 -34.14 -17.60
N ASP A 93 -9.46 -35.12 -17.00
CA ASP A 93 -10.77 -34.99 -16.36
C ASP A 93 -11.83 -34.35 -17.28
N GLY A 94 -11.88 -34.81 -18.53
CA GLY A 94 -12.87 -34.37 -19.51
C GLY A 94 -12.53 -33.05 -20.20
N SER A 95 -11.27 -32.59 -20.17
CA SER A 95 -10.87 -31.34 -20.83
C SER A 95 -9.43 -31.35 -21.35
N TRP A 96 -9.22 -30.63 -22.46
CA TRP A 96 -7.93 -30.25 -22.99
C TRP A 96 -7.34 -29.09 -22.20
N ASN A 97 -6.24 -29.36 -21.51
CA ASN A 97 -5.50 -28.40 -20.72
C ASN A 97 -4.24 -27.98 -21.47
N ARG A 98 -4.07 -26.68 -21.72
CA ARG A 98 -2.89 -26.15 -22.40
C ARG A 98 -1.68 -26.14 -21.45
N MET A 99 -0.56 -26.70 -21.88
CA MET A 99 0.72 -26.52 -21.19
C MET A 99 1.25 -25.13 -21.49
N MET A 100 1.18 -24.23 -20.51
CA MET A 100 1.64 -22.85 -20.66
C MET A 100 3.16 -22.76 -20.66
N SER A 101 3.70 -21.93 -21.56
CA SER A 101 5.10 -21.50 -21.54
C SER A 101 5.23 -20.14 -20.83
N PRO A 102 6.42 -19.77 -20.34
CA PRO A 102 6.67 -18.43 -19.81
C PRO A 102 6.36 -17.29 -20.80
N VAL A 103 6.30 -17.57 -22.11
CA VAL A 103 5.89 -16.58 -23.13
C VAL A 103 4.37 -16.37 -23.11
N ASP A 104 3.58 -17.41 -22.83
CA ASP A 104 2.13 -17.30 -22.70
C ASP A 104 1.74 -16.45 -21.46
N LEU A 105 2.61 -16.42 -20.45
CA LEU A 105 2.47 -15.55 -19.26
C LEU A 105 2.96 -14.11 -19.49
N ARG A 106 3.71 -13.84 -20.56
CA ARG A 106 4.27 -12.51 -20.88
C ARG A 106 3.39 -11.66 -21.78
N ASN A 107 2.32 -12.24 -22.33
CA ASN A 107 1.29 -11.54 -23.11
C ASN A 107 -0.06 -11.45 -22.37
N PRO A 108 -0.12 -11.10 -21.07
CA PRO A 108 -1.40 -11.10 -20.40
C PRO A 108 -2.04 -9.72 -20.70
N LYS A 109 -2.71 -9.64 -21.86
CA LYS A 109 -3.60 -8.53 -22.15
C LYS A 109 -4.59 -8.42 -21.00
N ASP A 110 -4.94 -7.21 -20.62
CA ASP A 110 -5.89 -6.93 -19.53
C ASP A 110 -5.45 -7.50 -18.17
N THR A 111 -4.15 -7.43 -17.87
CA THR A 111 -3.61 -7.90 -16.59
C THR A 111 -3.01 -6.78 -15.76
N VAL A 112 -3.34 -6.83 -14.48
CA VAL A 112 -2.78 -5.96 -13.44
C VAL A 112 -1.65 -6.71 -12.73
N LEU A 113 -0.46 -6.12 -12.76
CA LEU A 113 0.74 -6.60 -12.09
C LEU A 113 1.02 -5.69 -10.89
N TYR A 114 1.34 -6.29 -9.74
CA TYR A 114 1.80 -5.57 -8.56
C TYR A 114 3.25 -5.93 -8.27
N ASP A 115 4.12 -4.93 -8.19
CA ASP A 115 5.50 -5.08 -7.74
C ASP A 115 5.61 -4.66 -6.27
N PRO A 116 5.85 -5.59 -5.33
CA PRO A 116 5.96 -5.27 -3.91
C PRO A 116 7.27 -4.55 -3.52
N GLU A 117 8.32 -4.59 -4.35
CA GLU A 117 9.58 -3.90 -4.07
C GLU A 117 9.47 -2.41 -4.40
N THR A 118 8.81 -2.09 -5.51
CA THR A 118 8.60 -0.71 -5.97
C THR A 118 7.24 -0.13 -5.57
N VAL A 119 6.34 -0.96 -5.01
CA VAL A 119 4.94 -0.62 -4.66
C VAL A 119 4.20 -0.03 -5.86
N SER A 120 4.44 -0.59 -7.04
CA SER A 120 3.86 -0.12 -8.30
C SER A 120 2.78 -1.09 -8.79
N LEU A 121 1.65 -0.53 -9.25
CA LEU A 121 0.67 -1.26 -10.04
C LEU A 121 0.95 -0.98 -11.52
N THR A 122 1.03 -2.01 -12.35
CA THR A 122 1.15 -1.86 -13.80
C THR A 122 -0.02 -2.55 -14.48
N TYR A 123 -0.73 -1.82 -15.33
CA TYR A 123 -1.78 -2.36 -16.18
C TYR A 123 -1.22 -2.59 -17.59
N ILE A 124 -1.39 -3.80 -18.14
CA ILE A 124 -1.08 -4.10 -19.54
C ILE A 124 -2.38 -4.01 -20.34
N ASP A 125 -2.44 -3.07 -21.28
CA ASP A 125 -3.65 -2.87 -22.08
C ASP A 125 -3.82 -3.92 -23.18
N GLN A 126 -4.94 -3.83 -23.90
CA GLN A 126 -5.31 -4.77 -24.97
C GLN A 126 -4.33 -4.77 -26.16
N GLN A 127 -3.51 -3.73 -26.27
CA GLN A 127 -2.45 -3.60 -27.26
C GLN A 127 -1.12 -4.19 -26.76
N GLY A 128 -1.03 -4.52 -25.47
CA GLY A 128 0.16 -5.05 -24.80
C GLY A 128 1.04 -3.97 -24.18
N ASP A 129 0.58 -2.72 -24.14
CA ASP A 129 1.34 -1.60 -23.61
C ASP A 129 1.18 -1.54 -22.08
N SER A 130 2.31 -1.46 -21.37
CA SER A 130 2.33 -1.27 -19.92
C SER A 130 2.08 0.20 -19.54
N LYS A 131 1.14 0.40 -18.62
CA LYS A 131 0.84 1.68 -17.98
C LYS A 131 1.05 1.55 -16.48
N GLU A 132 1.98 2.32 -15.96
CA GLU A 132 2.24 2.40 -14.53
C GLU A 132 1.14 3.25 -13.85
N VAL A 133 0.51 2.69 -12.82
CA VAL A 133 -0.41 3.36 -11.91
C VAL A 133 0.35 3.64 -10.62
N ASN A 134 0.91 4.86 -10.53
CA ASN A 134 1.67 5.28 -9.36
C ASN A 134 0.75 5.76 -8.23
N ILE A 135 0.41 4.84 -7.32
CA ILE A 135 -0.47 5.12 -6.18
C ILE A 135 0.15 6.19 -5.25
N SER A 136 1.48 6.19 -5.08
CA SER A 136 2.14 7.17 -4.21
C SER A 136 1.92 8.62 -4.67
N ASN A 137 1.90 8.87 -5.98
CA ASN A 137 1.59 10.19 -6.52
C ASN A 137 0.13 10.58 -6.28
N LEU A 138 -0.80 9.62 -6.42
CA LEU A 138 -2.23 9.85 -6.14
C LEU A 138 -2.47 10.14 -4.66
N ILE A 139 -1.74 9.49 -3.76
CA ILE A 139 -1.83 9.77 -2.31
C ILE A 139 -1.27 11.16 -2.03
N LYS A 140 -0.04 11.46 -2.48
CA LYS A 140 0.61 12.76 -2.24
C LYS A 140 -0.15 13.95 -2.81
N SER A 141 -0.82 13.79 -3.95
CA SER A 141 -1.66 14.85 -4.51
C SER A 141 -2.91 15.15 -3.67
N ASN A 142 -3.27 14.26 -2.74
CA ASN A 142 -4.45 14.36 -1.92
C ASN A 142 -4.14 14.32 -0.40
N GLU A 143 -2.87 14.48 0.00
CA GLU A 143 -2.50 14.65 1.40
C GLU A 143 -2.90 16.06 1.89
N THR A 144 -3.41 16.15 3.12
CA THR A 144 -3.68 17.45 3.75
C THR A 144 -2.41 18.03 4.36
N ILE A 145 -2.11 19.27 3.97
CA ILE A 145 -0.96 20.03 4.49
C ILE A 145 -1.51 21.15 5.37
N THR A 146 -1.31 21.04 6.68
CA THR A 146 -1.57 22.12 7.64
C THR A 146 -0.25 22.76 8.06
N THR A 147 -0.26 24.06 8.38
CA THR A 147 0.95 24.78 8.80
C THR A 147 0.71 25.59 10.07
N LEU A 148 1.76 25.72 10.89
CA LEU A 148 1.79 26.62 12.05
C LEU A 148 3.05 27.48 11.97
N VAL A 149 2.87 28.77 11.75
CA VAL A 149 3.98 29.72 11.53
C VAL A 149 4.04 30.71 12.69
N LYS A 150 5.23 30.96 13.23
CA LYS A 150 5.46 32.00 14.24
C LYS A 150 5.56 33.39 13.59
N ASN A 151 4.80 34.34 14.09
CA ASN A 151 4.80 35.73 13.66
C ASN A 151 5.89 36.55 14.38
N GLN A 152 6.25 37.71 13.82
CA GLN A 152 7.28 38.60 14.41
C GLN A 152 6.86 39.19 15.77
N ASP A 153 5.56 39.29 16.03
CA ASP A 153 4.99 39.82 17.27
C ASP A 153 4.82 38.76 18.36
N GLY A 154 5.32 37.54 18.14
CA GLY A 154 5.28 36.44 19.12
C GLY A 154 4.03 35.57 19.05
N SER A 155 3.01 35.96 18.27
CA SER A 155 1.83 35.13 18.01
C SER A 155 2.13 34.01 17.01
N TYR A 156 1.20 33.07 16.84
CA TYR A 156 1.25 32.05 15.79
C TYR A 156 0.09 32.19 14.81
N THR A 157 0.29 31.76 13.57
CA THR A 157 -0.74 31.63 12.53
C THR A 157 -0.85 30.17 12.15
N TYR A 158 -1.98 29.55 12.48
CA TYR A 158 -2.36 28.24 11.97
C TYR A 158 -3.06 28.40 10.62
N THR A 159 -2.74 27.55 9.65
CA THR A 159 -3.43 27.46 8.35
C THR A 159 -3.88 26.04 8.12
N ASN A 160 -5.18 25.85 7.87
CA ASN A 160 -5.74 24.54 7.52
C ASN A 160 -5.58 24.22 6.02
N GLU A 161 -5.96 23.02 5.63
CA GLU A 161 -5.97 22.49 4.26
C GLU A 161 -6.84 23.30 3.29
N ALA A 162 -7.92 23.92 3.77
CA ALA A 162 -8.73 24.87 2.99
C ALA A 162 -8.08 26.26 2.83
N GLY A 163 -6.87 26.47 3.37
CA GLY A 163 -6.16 27.75 3.36
C GLY A 163 -6.74 28.80 4.31
N GLN A 164 -7.67 28.42 5.19
CA GLN A 164 -8.21 29.30 6.22
C GLN A 164 -7.19 29.45 7.34
N THR A 165 -7.01 30.68 7.80
CA THR A 165 -6.01 31.01 8.82
C THR A 165 -6.66 31.37 10.15
N LYS A 166 -6.09 30.89 11.25
CA LYS A 166 -6.38 31.40 12.61
C LYS A 166 -5.13 31.96 13.23
N ARG A 167 -5.22 33.22 13.65
CA ARG A 167 -4.23 33.80 14.55
C ARG A 167 -4.46 33.25 15.96
N ILE A 168 -3.42 32.65 16.51
CA ILE A 168 -3.35 32.18 17.88
C ILE A 168 -2.44 33.17 18.62
N ASP A 169 -3.01 33.86 19.58
CA ASP A 169 -2.31 34.83 20.40
C ASP A 169 -2.32 34.38 21.85
N PHE A 170 -1.13 34.09 22.37
CA PHE A 170 -0.94 33.68 23.76
C PHE A 170 -0.59 34.88 24.66
N THR A 171 -0.52 36.10 24.11
CA THR A 171 -0.34 37.31 24.92
C THR A 171 -1.66 37.66 25.63
N GLY A 172 -2.04 36.83 26.60
CA GLY A 172 -2.81 37.28 27.76
C GLY A 172 -1.98 38.19 28.67
N ASP A 173 -0.67 38.25 28.46
CA ASP A 173 0.22 39.13 29.17
C ASP A 173 0.86 40.16 28.23
N ALA A 174 0.64 41.43 28.54
CA ALA A 174 1.16 42.58 27.82
C ALA A 174 2.67 42.80 28.07
N VAL A 175 3.48 41.73 28.11
CA VAL A 175 4.87 41.78 28.62
C VAL A 175 5.84 41.03 27.71
N VAL A 176 5.82 41.31 26.41
CA VAL A 176 6.97 40.96 25.53
C VAL A 176 7.67 42.21 24.98
N ALA A 177 7.19 43.42 25.30
CA ALA A 177 7.76 44.65 24.79
C ALA A 177 8.53 45.50 25.82
N GLN A 178 8.61 45.13 27.11
CA GLN A 178 8.99 46.14 28.13
C GLN A 178 9.93 45.73 29.28
N PHE A 179 10.54 44.55 29.27
CA PHE A 179 11.62 44.24 30.24
C PHE A 179 12.79 43.53 29.58
N ASP A 180 13.47 44.24 28.67
CA ASP A 180 14.87 43.89 28.42
C ASP A 180 15.67 44.32 29.66
N HIS A 181 15.85 43.39 30.59
CA HIS A 181 16.46 43.62 31.91
C HIS A 181 17.84 44.28 31.81
N GLU A 182 18.57 44.01 30.72
CA GLU A 182 19.90 44.55 30.45
C GLU A 182 19.82 46.07 30.15
N VAL A 183 18.83 46.51 29.36
CA VAL A 183 18.62 47.93 29.01
C VAL A 183 18.15 48.76 30.20
N VAL A 184 17.35 48.17 31.10
CA VAL A 184 16.88 48.85 32.32
C VAL A 184 18.04 49.07 33.29
N LEU A 185 18.89 48.05 33.47
CA LEU A 185 20.05 48.15 34.36
C LEU A 185 21.04 49.22 33.88
N GLU A 186 21.35 49.26 32.57
CA GLU A 186 22.23 50.29 32.00
C GLU A 186 21.69 51.71 32.19
N LYS A 187 20.38 51.94 32.01
CA LYS A 187 19.76 53.26 32.20
C LYS A 187 19.75 53.70 33.67
N ILE A 188 19.47 52.78 34.58
CA ILE A 188 19.49 53.07 36.02
C ILE A 188 20.93 53.34 36.48
N GLU A 189 21.90 52.55 36.05
CA GLU A 189 23.32 52.81 36.31
C GLU A 189 23.76 54.18 35.78
N ALA A 190 23.35 54.55 34.56
CA ALA A 190 23.67 55.84 33.98
C ALA A 190 23.05 57.00 34.77
N LEU A 191 21.80 56.87 35.22
CA LEU A 191 21.14 57.86 36.09
C LEU A 191 21.83 57.99 37.46
N ILE A 192 22.26 56.87 38.05
CA ILE A 192 22.98 56.84 39.33
C ILE A 192 24.38 57.49 39.18
N LYS A 193 25.14 57.13 38.14
CA LYS A 193 26.46 57.73 37.82
C LYS A 193 26.38 59.21 37.46
N GLN A 194 25.25 59.69 36.93
CA GLN A 194 25.05 61.11 36.63
C GLN A 194 24.77 61.93 37.90
N LYS A 195 24.32 61.29 38.98
CA LYS A 195 23.97 61.93 40.26
C LYS A 195 25.08 61.83 41.32
N GLU A 196 25.95 60.83 41.27
CA GLU A 196 27.04 60.62 42.26
C GLU A 196 28.32 60.03 41.64
N SER A 197 29.46 60.20 42.32
CA SER A 197 30.79 60.01 41.71
C SER A 197 31.47 58.64 41.95
N GLN A 198 30.99 57.83 42.90
CA GLN A 198 31.59 56.53 43.27
C GLN A 198 30.58 55.40 43.61
N THR A 199 29.32 55.52 43.19
CA THR A 199 28.27 54.53 43.51
C THR A 199 28.30 53.32 42.57
N SER A 200 27.97 52.14 43.09
CA SER A 200 27.86 50.90 42.29
C SER A 200 26.50 50.25 42.46
N LEU A 201 25.94 49.75 41.36
CA LEU A 201 24.75 48.92 41.33
C LEU A 201 25.13 47.59 40.70
N VAL A 202 24.81 46.47 41.35
CA VAL A 202 25.11 45.12 40.84
C VAL A 202 23.86 44.27 40.96
N TYR A 203 23.48 43.61 39.87
CA TYR A 203 22.38 42.65 39.83
C TYR A 203 22.92 41.22 39.83
N ASP A 204 22.44 40.39 40.75
CA ASP A 204 22.67 38.94 40.72
C ASP A 204 21.47 38.23 40.06
N PRO A 205 21.63 37.68 38.84
CA PRO A 205 20.53 37.05 38.12
C PRO A 205 20.08 35.70 38.68
N LEU A 206 20.88 35.05 39.53
CA LEU A 206 20.52 33.76 40.15
C LEU A 206 19.67 33.96 41.41
N THR A 207 19.97 34.99 42.19
CA THR A 207 19.25 35.29 43.43
C THR A 207 18.19 36.39 43.25
N HIS A 208 18.15 37.03 42.09
CA HIS A 208 17.28 38.17 41.75
C HIS A 208 17.44 39.35 42.74
N VAL A 209 18.64 39.53 43.29
CA VAL A 209 18.94 40.62 44.24
C VAL A 209 19.70 41.73 43.53
N LEU A 210 19.22 42.96 43.70
CA LEU A 210 19.92 44.16 43.29
C LEU A 210 20.65 44.75 44.50
N THR A 211 21.98 44.85 44.44
CA THR A 211 22.81 45.44 45.49
C THR A 211 23.24 46.85 45.09
N TYR A 212 22.85 47.84 45.89
CA TYR A 212 23.26 49.23 45.76
C TYR A 212 24.30 49.59 46.82
N LYS A 213 25.38 50.25 46.40
CA LYS A 213 26.40 50.81 47.28
C LYS A 213 26.47 52.35 47.11
N PRO A 214 26.02 53.13 48.10
CA PRO A 214 26.18 54.59 48.11
C PRO A 214 27.61 55.01 48.49
N GLU A 215 27.93 56.29 48.27
CA GLU A 215 29.27 56.88 48.51
C GLU A 215 29.66 56.93 50.00
N ASN A 216 28.67 56.98 50.90
CA ASN A 216 28.86 57.05 52.36
C ASN A 216 28.95 55.68 53.07
N GLY A 217 28.90 54.58 52.31
CA GLY A 217 29.01 53.21 52.84
C GLY A 217 27.67 52.59 53.28
N GLU A 218 27.78 51.33 53.71
CA GLU A 218 26.73 50.30 53.86
C GLU A 218 25.95 49.92 52.59
N LEU A 219 25.95 48.60 52.31
CA LEU A 219 25.26 48.02 51.16
C LEU A 219 23.76 47.93 51.45
N THR A 220 22.96 48.34 50.47
CA THR A 220 21.51 48.10 50.48
C THR A 220 21.20 46.99 49.48
N SER A 221 20.54 45.94 49.95
CA SER A 221 20.05 44.86 49.08
C SER A 221 18.55 45.04 48.86
N ILE A 222 18.14 45.02 47.60
CA ILE A 222 16.74 45.05 47.17
C ILE A 222 16.46 43.69 46.53
N ASN A 223 15.64 42.88 47.17
CA ASN A 223 15.19 41.61 46.59
C ASN A 223 14.10 41.90 45.57
N LEU A 224 14.41 41.80 44.28
CA LEU A 224 13.45 42.10 43.22
C LEU A 224 12.33 41.06 43.16
N SER A 225 12.56 39.86 43.70
CA SER A 225 11.53 38.83 43.82
C SER A 225 10.36 39.24 44.74
N GLU A 226 10.60 40.17 45.67
CA GLU A 226 9.58 40.71 46.58
C GLU A 226 8.78 41.86 45.95
N LEU A 227 9.27 42.43 44.85
CA LEU A 227 8.59 43.49 44.09
C LEU A 227 7.68 42.93 42.98
N LEU A 228 7.90 41.69 42.55
CA LEU A 228 6.89 40.91 41.83
C LEU A 228 5.84 40.47 42.84
N ASN A 229 4.62 41.01 42.75
CA ASN A 229 3.51 40.71 43.65
C ASN A 229 3.07 39.22 43.70
N ASN A 230 3.82 38.26 43.13
CA ASN A 230 3.57 36.81 43.16
C ASN A 230 4.83 35.90 43.05
N GLY A 231 6.06 36.40 43.31
CA GLY A 231 7.29 35.58 43.23
C GLY A 231 7.77 35.30 41.78
N PRO A 232 8.85 34.50 41.58
CA PRO A 232 9.32 34.15 40.24
C PRO A 232 8.25 33.35 39.49
N GLU A 233 7.78 33.95 38.40
CA GLU A 233 6.80 33.41 37.46
C GLU A 233 7.17 31.99 37.00
N THR A 234 6.34 31.00 37.33
CA THR A 234 6.61 29.57 37.04
C THR A 234 5.39 28.79 36.56
N LEU A 235 4.21 29.42 36.41
CA LEU A 235 2.95 28.71 36.22
C LEU A 235 2.40 28.76 34.78
N THR A 236 3.27 28.75 33.78
CA THR A 236 2.85 28.54 32.38
C THR A 236 2.49 27.07 32.15
N ALA A 237 1.25 26.79 31.79
CA ALA A 237 0.81 25.44 31.42
C ALA A 237 0.06 25.47 30.08
N LEU A 238 0.44 24.55 29.19
CA LEU A 238 -0.22 24.32 27.91
C LEU A 238 -0.73 22.88 27.87
N SER A 239 -2.01 22.69 27.60
CA SER A 239 -2.61 21.37 27.42
C SER A 239 -3.45 21.29 26.15
N TYR A 240 -3.54 20.09 25.58
CA TYR A 240 -4.39 19.77 24.45
C TYR A 240 -5.40 18.69 24.86
N ASP A 241 -6.68 18.98 24.64
CA ASP A 241 -7.76 18.00 24.76
C ASP A 241 -8.12 17.48 23.36
N ALA A 242 -7.74 16.24 23.08
CA ALA A 242 -7.98 15.58 21.80
C ALA A 242 -9.47 15.29 21.54
N ALA A 243 -10.29 15.12 22.59
CA ALA A 243 -11.72 14.84 22.44
C ALA A 243 -12.53 16.13 22.24
N ALA A 244 -12.13 17.21 22.90
CA ALA A 244 -12.76 18.52 22.76
C ALA A 244 -12.16 19.38 21.62
N HIS A 245 -11.04 18.95 21.04
CA HIS A 245 -10.24 19.72 20.07
C HIS A 245 -9.92 21.13 20.56
N THR A 246 -9.52 21.25 21.83
CA THR A 246 -9.16 22.54 22.42
C THR A 246 -7.71 22.56 22.89
N ILE A 247 -7.05 23.71 22.70
CA ILE A 247 -5.80 24.02 23.38
C ILE A 247 -6.14 24.96 24.54
N THR A 248 -5.68 24.60 25.73
CA THR A 248 -5.85 25.44 26.92
C THR A 248 -4.49 25.98 27.34
N TYR A 249 -4.35 27.30 27.27
CA TYR A 249 -3.22 28.04 27.81
C TYR A 249 -3.61 28.65 29.15
N LYS A 250 -2.89 28.28 30.21
CA LYS A 250 -3.00 28.94 31.51
C LYS A 250 -1.84 29.91 31.67
N ALA A 251 -2.19 31.19 31.74
CA ALA A 251 -1.26 32.28 31.97
C ALA A 251 -0.85 32.35 33.45
N GLU A 252 0.19 33.12 33.71
CA GLU A 252 0.85 33.22 35.02
C GLU A 252 0.01 34.00 36.04
N ASP A 253 -0.89 34.86 35.56
CA ASP A 253 -1.93 35.53 36.34
C ASP A 253 -3.07 34.60 36.79
N GLY A 254 -3.02 33.31 36.40
CA GLY A 254 -4.04 32.31 36.67
C GLY A 254 -5.19 32.30 35.67
N ASN A 255 -5.25 33.26 34.74
CA ASN A 255 -6.25 33.29 33.69
C ASN A 255 -6.02 32.17 32.69
N THR A 256 -7.12 31.61 32.18
CA THR A 256 -7.09 30.51 31.24
C THR A 256 -7.70 30.97 29.92
N THR A 257 -6.92 30.83 28.85
CA THR A 257 -7.37 31.06 27.48
C THR A 257 -7.59 29.71 26.81
N THR A 258 -8.80 29.46 26.33
CA THR A 258 -9.15 28.26 25.57
C THR A 258 -9.30 28.60 24.10
N ILE A 259 -8.51 27.93 23.27
CA ILE A 259 -8.58 28.03 21.81
C ILE A 259 -9.34 26.81 21.31
N ASN A 260 -10.52 27.05 20.77
CA ASN A 260 -11.31 26.01 20.14
C ASN A 260 -10.85 25.82 18.69
N LEU A 261 -10.29 24.64 18.38
CA LEU A 261 -9.84 24.31 17.03
C LEU A 261 -10.99 23.77 16.17
N SER A 262 -12.14 23.42 16.76
CA SER A 262 -13.29 22.87 16.03
C SER A 262 -13.86 23.83 14.97
N GLU A 263 -13.69 25.15 15.17
CA GLU A 263 -14.09 26.17 14.19
C GLU A 263 -13.19 26.20 12.94
N LEU A 264 -12.01 25.56 13.01
CA LEU A 264 -11.02 25.52 11.94
C LEU A 264 -11.03 24.21 11.15
N LEU A 265 -11.83 23.25 11.60
CA LEU A 265 -11.94 21.90 11.05
C LEU A 265 -13.19 21.72 10.16
N ASN A 266 -13.64 22.76 9.45
CA ASN A 266 -14.77 22.73 8.50
C ASN A 266 -15.83 21.60 8.72
N ASN A 267 -16.46 21.57 9.91
CA ASN A 267 -17.44 20.57 10.39
C ASN A 267 -16.96 19.31 11.15
N GLY A 268 -15.80 19.32 11.81
CA GLY A 268 -15.43 18.35 12.87
C GLY A 268 -14.11 17.61 12.65
N PRO A 269 -13.68 16.71 13.57
CA PRO A 269 -12.41 15.98 13.45
C PRO A 269 -12.24 15.31 12.08
N GLU A 270 -11.40 15.90 11.25
CA GLU A 270 -11.06 15.41 9.93
C GLU A 270 -10.31 14.07 10.09
N THR A 271 -11.02 12.98 9.79
CA THR A 271 -10.53 11.60 9.94
C THR A 271 -11.03 10.69 8.81
N LEU A 272 -11.68 11.23 7.79
CA LEU A 272 -12.38 10.45 6.77
C LEU A 272 -11.77 10.58 5.37
N THR A 273 -10.49 10.26 5.22
CA THR A 273 -10.03 9.68 3.95
C THR A 273 -10.71 8.33 3.77
N ALA A 274 -11.62 8.24 2.81
CA ALA A 274 -12.30 6.99 2.49
C ALA A 274 -12.11 6.67 1.01
N LEU A 275 -11.58 5.47 0.74
CA LEU A 275 -11.59 4.88 -0.59
C LEU A 275 -12.69 3.82 -0.60
N SER A 276 -13.70 3.99 -1.43
CA SER A 276 -14.79 3.02 -1.59
C SER A 276 -14.88 2.55 -3.04
N TYR A 277 -15.14 1.26 -3.24
CA TYR A 277 -15.41 0.68 -4.54
C TYR A 277 -16.91 0.49 -4.72
N ASP A 278 -17.48 1.05 -5.79
CA ASP A 278 -18.84 0.78 -6.23
C ASP A 278 -18.79 -0.30 -7.32
N ALA A 279 -19.20 -1.51 -6.97
CA ALA A 279 -19.22 -2.65 -7.90
C ALA A 279 -20.31 -2.55 -8.98
N THR A 280 -21.33 -1.70 -8.81
CA THR A 280 -22.37 -1.50 -9.82
C THR A 280 -21.94 -0.45 -10.84
N ALA A 281 -21.32 0.63 -10.36
CA ALA A 281 -20.79 1.70 -11.20
C ALA A 281 -19.38 1.42 -11.72
N HIS A 282 -18.70 0.40 -11.20
CA HIS A 282 -17.31 0.07 -11.48
C HIS A 282 -16.37 1.25 -11.32
N SER A 283 -16.49 1.92 -10.18
CA SER A 283 -15.70 3.11 -9.90
C SER A 283 -15.07 3.01 -8.52
N LEU A 284 -13.82 3.45 -8.46
CA LEU A 284 -13.19 3.78 -7.18
C LEU A 284 -13.55 5.22 -6.87
N THR A 285 -14.15 5.43 -5.72
CA THR A 285 -14.48 6.76 -5.23
C THR A 285 -13.50 7.09 -4.12
N TYR A 286 -12.63 8.07 -4.37
CA TYR A 286 -11.81 8.67 -3.34
C TYR A 286 -12.55 9.87 -2.77
N LYS A 287 -12.88 9.83 -1.49
CA LYS A 287 -13.38 10.98 -0.74
C LYS A 287 -12.20 11.62 -0.02
N ALA A 288 -11.86 12.82 -0.47
CA ALA A 288 -10.85 13.66 0.17
C ALA A 288 -11.38 14.24 1.49
N GLU A 289 -10.46 14.72 2.33
CA GLU A 289 -10.78 15.26 3.66
C GLU A 289 -11.60 16.57 3.57
N ASP A 290 -11.44 17.32 2.48
CA ASP A 290 -12.23 18.53 2.16
C ASP A 290 -13.68 18.22 1.70
N GLY A 291 -14.07 16.95 1.69
CA GLY A 291 -15.38 16.47 1.26
C GLY A 291 -15.54 16.35 -0.26
N ASN A 292 -14.53 16.73 -1.05
CA ASN A 292 -14.55 16.51 -2.50
C ASN A 292 -14.45 15.03 -2.80
N ILE A 293 -15.27 14.62 -3.76
CA ILE A 293 -15.35 13.24 -4.21
C ILE A 293 -14.73 13.17 -5.60
N THR A 294 -13.64 12.42 -5.71
CA THR A 294 -13.02 12.08 -6.98
C THR A 294 -13.44 10.68 -7.38
N ALA A 295 -14.23 10.59 -8.46
CA ALA A 295 -14.57 9.32 -9.08
C ALA A 295 -13.47 8.93 -10.08
N ILE A 296 -12.85 7.79 -9.84
CA ILE A 296 -11.95 7.13 -10.78
C ILE A 296 -12.80 6.08 -11.50
N ASP A 297 -13.21 6.42 -12.71
CA ASP A 297 -13.97 5.52 -13.58
C ASP A 297 -13.08 4.39 -14.08
N LEU A 298 -13.38 3.14 -13.67
CA LEU A 298 -12.62 1.96 -14.07
C LEU A 298 -13.14 1.34 -15.37
N ASN A 299 -14.26 1.83 -15.91
CA ASN A 299 -14.79 1.36 -17.21
C ASN A 299 -13.82 1.65 -18.36
N ALA A 300 -12.88 2.59 -18.20
CA ALA A 300 -11.82 2.85 -19.16
C ALA A 300 -10.64 1.87 -19.08
N LEU A 301 -10.48 1.14 -17.96
CA LEU A 301 -9.44 0.12 -17.79
C LEU A 301 -9.89 -1.27 -18.21
N VAL A 302 -11.20 -1.53 -18.27
CA VAL A 302 -11.76 -2.83 -18.68
C VAL A 302 -13.03 -2.59 -19.49
N ASN A 303 -13.06 -3.01 -20.76
CA ASN A 303 -14.32 -3.13 -21.49
C ASN A 303 -15.08 -4.32 -20.86
N ASN A 304 -16.10 -4.04 -20.04
CA ASN A 304 -16.82 -4.97 -19.13
C ASN A 304 -16.05 -5.34 -17.85
N PRO A 305 -16.05 -4.48 -16.84
CA PRO A 305 -15.66 -4.89 -15.49
C PRO A 305 -16.63 -5.98 -14.96
N GLU A 306 -16.08 -7.07 -14.42
CA GLU A 306 -16.81 -8.28 -14.04
C GLU A 306 -17.64 -8.06 -12.76
N THR A 307 -18.94 -8.33 -12.81
CA THR A 307 -19.90 -8.04 -11.71
C THR A 307 -20.31 -9.23 -10.85
N LEU A 308 -20.19 -10.46 -11.32
CA LEU A 308 -20.72 -11.62 -10.58
C LEU A 308 -20.10 -12.96 -10.99
N THR A 309 -19.05 -13.38 -10.28
CA THR A 309 -18.56 -14.76 -10.30
C THR A 309 -19.04 -15.51 -9.06
N ALA A 310 -19.80 -16.60 -9.23
CA ALA A 310 -20.28 -17.42 -8.12
C ALA A 310 -19.98 -18.91 -8.36
N LEU A 311 -19.36 -19.56 -7.38
CA LEU A 311 -19.24 -21.02 -7.28
C LEU A 311 -20.20 -21.52 -6.19
N SER A 312 -21.02 -22.52 -6.50
CA SER A 312 -21.85 -23.22 -5.51
C SER A 312 -21.62 -24.73 -5.56
N TYR A 313 -21.53 -25.38 -4.40
CA TYR A 313 -21.39 -26.84 -4.27
C TYR A 313 -22.70 -27.48 -3.80
N ASP A 314 -23.22 -28.44 -4.57
CA ASP A 314 -24.31 -29.32 -4.14
C ASP A 314 -23.73 -30.61 -3.55
N ALA A 315 -23.80 -30.75 -2.23
CA ALA A 315 -23.28 -31.91 -1.51
C ALA A 315 -24.10 -33.20 -1.73
N THR A 316 -25.33 -33.10 -2.24
CA THR A 316 -26.19 -34.26 -2.54
C THR A 316 -25.87 -34.78 -3.94
N ALA A 317 -25.75 -33.88 -4.92
CA ALA A 317 -25.37 -34.21 -6.29
C ALA A 317 -23.85 -34.38 -6.48
N HIS A 318 -23.04 -34.01 -5.47
CA HIS A 318 -21.58 -33.97 -5.54
C HIS A 318 -21.06 -33.12 -6.71
N SER A 319 -21.75 -32.01 -7.02
CA SER A 319 -21.44 -31.17 -8.17
C SER A 319 -21.07 -29.74 -7.76
N LEU A 320 -20.14 -29.16 -8.50
CA LEU A 320 -19.73 -27.76 -8.36
C LEU A 320 -20.29 -27.00 -9.57
N THR A 321 -21.14 -26.01 -9.31
CA THR A 321 -21.74 -25.18 -10.35
C THR A 321 -21.02 -23.84 -10.35
N TYR A 322 -20.40 -23.52 -11.48
CA TYR A 322 -19.83 -22.21 -11.76
C TYR A 322 -20.84 -21.43 -12.58
N LYS A 323 -21.27 -20.26 -12.10
CA LYS A 323 -22.09 -19.36 -12.90
C LYS A 323 -21.22 -18.26 -13.47
N ALA A 324 -21.12 -18.22 -14.79
CA ALA A 324 -20.47 -17.14 -15.52
C ALA A 324 -21.37 -15.89 -15.57
N GLU A 325 -20.75 -14.73 -15.79
CA GLU A 325 -21.42 -13.43 -15.74
C GLU A 325 -22.50 -13.23 -16.82
N ASP A 326 -22.38 -13.93 -17.95
CA ASP A 326 -23.36 -13.89 -19.04
C ASP A 326 -24.70 -14.58 -18.68
N GLY A 327 -24.81 -15.13 -17.46
CA GLY A 327 -25.98 -15.82 -16.97
C GLY A 327 -26.03 -17.30 -17.37
N ASN A 328 -25.03 -17.80 -18.09
CA ASN A 328 -24.90 -19.23 -18.38
C ASN A 328 -24.37 -19.97 -17.15
N ILE A 329 -25.05 -21.10 -16.87
CA ILE A 329 -24.78 -22.04 -15.78
C ILE A 329 -24.07 -23.25 -16.37
#